data_AF-A0A7W7RW44-F1
#
_entry.id   AF-A0A7W7RW44-F1
#
_cell.length_a   1.000
_cell.length_b   1.000
_cell.length_c   1.000
_cell.angle_alpha   90.00
_cell.angle_beta   90.00
_cell.angle_gamma   90.00
#
_symmetry.space_group_name_H-M   'P 1'
#
loop_
_entity.id
_entity.type
_entity.pdbx_description
1 polymer ?
#
loop_
_entity_poly.entity_id
_entity_poly.type
_entity_poly.pdbx_seq_one_letter_code
_entity_poly.pdbx_strand_id
1 'polypeptide(L)'
;MLALKPHQGSWAPVDEAHTPIDAARELAWGGPQAPGAWTKVVRRFRDGRSTVWWAADAVLGGYGPHQAVRLIVATADPATLPAKATWYLATNLPRPGSVRAAWSPHPAAGLAEIVRLYGLRTWIEQGYKQVKDELGWADFQVRSDAAIRRHWALVACAFTFCRHARPADPVPPPHLPPAPADTDGGERGAHRHSATRATVLAPRRPPRPRLADPLRTAATLVAQLVEQAPAR
;
A
#
# COMPACT_ATOMS: atom_id res chain seq x y z
N MET A 1 0.54 4.42 16.60
CA MET A 1 -0.15 3.14 16.34
C MET A 1 0.90 2.05 16.16
N LEU A 2 0.67 0.88 16.73
CA LEU A 2 1.59 -0.26 16.72
C LEU A 2 0.85 -1.54 16.31
N ALA A 3 1.53 -2.49 15.68
CA ALA A 3 1.00 -3.83 15.47
C ALA A 3 1.45 -4.79 16.58
N LEU A 4 0.50 -5.55 17.10
CA LEU A 4 0.71 -6.59 18.10
C LEU A 4 0.90 -7.95 17.42
N LYS A 5 1.66 -8.84 18.07
CA LYS A 5 1.70 -10.24 17.65
C LYS A 5 0.37 -10.92 18.01
N PRO A 6 -0.12 -11.88 17.21
CA PRO A 6 -1.39 -12.55 17.49
C PRO A 6 -1.39 -13.25 18.85
N HIS A 7 -0.26 -13.81 19.27
CA HIS A 7 -0.05 -14.52 20.53
C HIS A 7 0.59 -13.65 21.62
N GLN A 8 0.57 -12.32 21.46
CA GLN A 8 1.10 -11.43 22.49
C GLN A 8 0.17 -11.48 23.71
N GLY A 9 0.58 -12.22 24.73
CA GLY A 9 -0.20 -12.40 25.95
C GLY A 9 -0.38 -11.09 26.71
N SER A 10 -1.60 -10.86 27.21
CA SER A 10 -1.88 -9.92 28.30
C SER A 10 -2.49 -10.68 29.47
N TRP A 11 -2.36 -10.12 30.66
CA TRP A 11 -3.12 -10.62 31.80
C TRP A 11 -4.61 -10.32 31.59
N ALA A 12 -5.45 -11.34 31.78
CA ALA A 12 -6.91 -11.28 31.78
C ALA A 12 -7.46 -12.39 32.71
N PRO A 13 -8.70 -12.29 33.20
CA PRO A 13 -9.40 -13.41 33.83
C PRO A 13 -9.51 -14.63 32.91
N VAL A 14 -9.61 -15.83 33.48
CA VAL A 14 -9.54 -17.13 32.76
C VAL A 14 -10.57 -17.25 31.63
N ASP A 15 -11.76 -16.68 31.80
CA ASP A 15 -12.86 -16.79 30.85
C ASP A 15 -12.87 -15.67 29.78
N GLU A 16 -11.87 -14.78 29.79
CA GLU A 16 -11.74 -13.68 28.83
C GLU A 16 -10.62 -13.94 27.81
N ALA A 17 -10.60 -13.19 26.72
CA ALA A 17 -9.49 -13.19 25.77
C ALA A 17 -8.15 -12.87 26.47
N HIS A 18 -7.13 -13.69 26.21
CA HIS A 18 -5.77 -13.50 26.73
C HIS A 18 -4.80 -13.00 25.65
N THR A 19 -5.18 -13.10 24.38
CA THR A 19 -4.36 -12.68 23.24
C THR A 19 -5.17 -11.91 22.21
N PRO A 20 -4.54 -11.11 21.33
CA PRO A 20 -5.24 -10.41 20.26
C PRO A 20 -6.04 -11.32 19.32
N ILE A 21 -5.56 -12.55 19.05
CA ILE A 21 -6.31 -13.50 18.22
C ILE A 21 -7.53 -14.06 18.93
N ASP A 22 -7.49 -14.26 20.25
CA ASP A 22 -8.65 -14.68 21.03
C ASP A 22 -9.70 -13.58 21.06
N ALA A 23 -9.27 -12.34 21.33
CA ALA A 23 -10.15 -11.16 21.31
C ALA A 23 -10.82 -10.97 19.94
N ALA A 24 -10.14 -11.33 18.85
CA ALA A 24 -10.74 -11.29 17.51
C ALA A 24 -11.79 -12.39 17.28
N ARG A 25 -11.60 -13.57 17.89
CA ARG A 25 -12.52 -14.72 17.76
C ARG A 25 -13.82 -14.54 18.55
N GLU A 26 -13.78 -13.75 19.60
CA GLU A 26 -14.98 -13.38 20.37
C GLU A 26 -15.92 -12.42 19.62
N LEU A 27 -15.43 -11.74 18.59
CA LEU A 27 -16.23 -10.81 17.80
C LEU A 27 -17.25 -11.56 16.94
N ALA A 28 -18.53 -11.24 17.14
CA ALA A 28 -19.63 -11.82 16.37
C ALA A 28 -19.43 -11.63 14.85
N TRP A 29 -19.44 -12.73 14.11
CA TRP A 29 -19.36 -12.78 12.65
C TRP A 29 -20.38 -13.78 12.10
N GLY A 30 -21.42 -13.25 11.43
CA GLY A 30 -22.46 -14.05 10.75
C GLY A 30 -22.27 -14.14 9.24
N GLY A 31 -21.11 -13.70 8.72
CA GLY A 31 -20.82 -13.64 7.28
C GLY A 31 -20.99 -12.24 6.67
N PRO A 32 -20.66 -12.07 5.38
CA PRO A 32 -20.64 -10.75 4.72
C PRO A 32 -21.98 -10.00 4.72
N GLN A 33 -23.10 -10.71 4.75
CA GLN A 33 -24.46 -10.17 4.78
C GLN A 33 -24.93 -9.83 6.20
N ALA A 34 -24.31 -10.43 7.22
CA ALA A 34 -24.61 -10.22 8.63
C ALA A 34 -23.30 -10.11 9.44
N PRO A 35 -22.51 -9.04 9.22
CA PRO A 35 -21.12 -8.99 9.66
C PRO A 35 -20.93 -8.80 11.18
N GLY A 36 -22.02 -8.64 11.95
CA GLY A 36 -21.97 -8.49 13.40
C GLY A 36 -21.15 -7.26 13.81
N ALA A 37 -20.07 -7.49 14.57
CA ALA A 37 -19.19 -6.42 15.05
C ALA A 37 -18.25 -5.86 13.96
N TRP A 38 -18.16 -6.53 12.80
CA TRP A 38 -17.21 -6.18 11.75
C TRP A 38 -17.77 -5.13 10.79
N THR A 39 -16.93 -4.15 10.46
CA THR A 39 -17.22 -3.12 9.47
C THR A 39 -16.43 -3.39 8.20
N LYS A 40 -17.10 -3.39 7.04
CA LYS A 40 -16.46 -3.50 5.73
C LYS A 40 -15.60 -2.27 5.45
N VAL A 41 -14.34 -2.49 5.08
CA VAL A 41 -13.37 -1.46 4.70
C VAL A 41 -12.91 -1.71 3.27
N VAL A 42 -13.19 -0.77 2.38
CA VAL A 42 -12.69 -0.81 1.00
C VAL A 42 -11.38 -0.04 0.93
N ARG A 43 -10.29 -0.73 0.62
CA ARG A 43 -8.98 -0.12 0.41
C ARG A 43 -8.76 0.07 -1.08
N ARG A 44 -8.59 1.33 -1.50
CA ARG A 44 -8.28 1.71 -2.88
C ARG A 44 -6.80 2.00 -3.04
N PHE A 45 -6.24 1.63 -4.17
CA PHE A 45 -4.85 1.90 -4.55
C PHE A 45 -4.85 2.85 -5.76
N ARG A 46 -3.76 3.58 -5.98
CA ARG A 46 -3.72 4.59 -7.07
C ARG A 46 -3.69 3.95 -8.46
N ASP A 47 -3.23 2.71 -8.55
CA ASP A 47 -3.30 1.85 -9.74
C ASP A 47 -4.74 1.38 -10.09
N GLY A 48 -5.75 1.90 -9.39
CA GLY A 48 -7.16 1.58 -9.58
C GLY A 48 -7.62 0.29 -8.91
N ARG A 49 -6.70 -0.53 -8.34
CA ARG A 49 -7.10 -1.74 -7.63
C ARG A 49 -7.86 -1.39 -6.35
N SER A 50 -8.80 -2.25 -5.99
CA SER A 50 -9.53 -2.19 -4.73
C SER A 50 -9.49 -3.54 -4.04
N THR A 51 -9.33 -3.54 -2.73
CA THR A 51 -9.43 -4.75 -1.90
C THR A 51 -10.45 -4.52 -0.80
N VAL A 52 -11.19 -5.57 -0.47
CA VAL A 52 -12.14 -5.56 0.65
C VAL A 52 -11.47 -6.18 1.85
N TRP A 53 -11.51 -5.44 2.96
CA TRP A 53 -11.09 -5.88 4.27
C TRP A 53 -12.27 -5.69 5.24
N TRP A 54 -12.14 -6.28 6.41
CA TRP A 54 -13.05 -6.11 7.53
C TRP A 54 -12.26 -5.59 8.71
N ALA A 55 -12.85 -4.70 9.50
CA ALA A 55 -12.23 -4.23 10.72
C ALA A 55 -13.23 -4.09 11.86
N ALA A 56 -12.75 -4.26 13.09
CA ALA A 56 -13.55 -4.16 14.30
C ALA A 56 -12.69 -3.66 15.46
N ASP A 57 -13.32 -2.96 16.41
CA ASP A 57 -12.73 -2.72 17.73
C ASP A 57 -12.90 -4.00 18.57
N ALA A 58 -11.82 -4.46 19.20
CA ALA A 58 -11.82 -5.61 20.10
C ALA A 58 -11.47 -5.18 21.53
N VAL A 59 -11.79 -6.03 22.50
CA VAL A 59 -11.48 -5.84 23.92
C VAL A 59 -10.44 -6.87 24.32
N LEU A 60 -9.40 -6.43 25.03
CA LEU A 60 -8.34 -7.31 25.53
C LEU A 60 -7.66 -6.63 26.73
N GLY A 61 -7.98 -7.06 27.95
CA GLY A 61 -7.49 -6.44 29.17
C GLY A 61 -7.70 -4.92 29.16
N GLY A 62 -6.61 -4.14 29.22
CA GLY A 62 -6.65 -2.67 29.18
C GLY A 62 -6.94 -2.04 27.81
N TYR A 63 -7.10 -2.85 26.75
CA TYR A 63 -7.42 -2.37 25.42
C TYR A 63 -8.92 -2.42 25.13
N GLY A 64 -9.46 -1.40 24.47
CA GLY A 64 -10.86 -1.40 24.04
C GLY A 64 -11.32 -0.12 23.36
N PRO A 65 -12.53 -0.12 22.77
CA PRO A 65 -13.08 1.01 22.02
C PRO A 65 -13.24 2.29 22.85
N HIS A 66 -13.37 2.14 24.17
CA HIS A 66 -13.55 3.24 25.13
C HIS A 66 -12.30 3.51 25.98
N GLN A 67 -11.23 2.73 25.80
CA GLN A 67 -10.01 2.83 26.60
C GLN A 67 -9.03 3.87 26.04
N ALA A 68 -7.99 4.18 26.82
CA ALA A 68 -6.88 5.04 26.39
C ALA A 68 -6.07 4.43 25.22
N VAL A 69 -6.15 3.12 25.02
CA VAL A 69 -5.62 2.46 23.82
C VAL A 69 -6.69 1.53 23.27
N ARG A 70 -7.01 1.70 21.99
CA ARG A 70 -7.93 0.82 21.27
C ARG A 70 -7.16 -0.35 20.68
N LEU A 71 -7.74 -1.54 20.79
CA LEU A 71 -7.34 -2.69 19.99
C LEU A 71 -8.28 -2.78 18.79
N ILE A 72 -7.70 -2.78 17.60
CA ILE A 72 -8.43 -2.93 16.33
C ILE A 72 -7.90 -4.14 15.60
N VAL A 73 -8.81 -4.98 15.16
CA VAL A 73 -8.51 -6.10 14.28
C VAL A 73 -8.91 -5.70 12.87
N ALA A 74 -8.02 -5.89 11.90
CA ALA A 74 -8.32 -5.68 10.49
C ALA A 74 -7.86 -6.90 9.69
N THR A 75 -8.74 -7.50 8.91
CA THR A 75 -8.46 -8.76 8.21
C THR A 75 -9.11 -8.83 6.84
N ALA A 76 -8.57 -9.66 5.95
CA ALA A 76 -9.25 -10.04 4.72
C ALA A 76 -10.43 -11.00 4.99
N ASP A 77 -10.39 -11.78 6.07
CA ASP A 77 -11.40 -12.77 6.41
C ASP A 77 -11.58 -12.94 7.93
N PRO A 78 -12.70 -12.43 8.50
CA PRO A 78 -13.02 -12.59 9.92
C PRO A 78 -13.20 -14.04 10.38
N ALA A 79 -13.57 -14.96 9.49
CA ALA A 79 -13.82 -16.35 9.87
C ALA A 79 -12.52 -17.13 10.12
N THR A 80 -11.50 -16.90 9.28
CA THR A 80 -10.25 -17.67 9.31
C THR A 80 -9.07 -16.92 9.93
N LEU A 81 -9.15 -15.58 10.02
CA LEU A 81 -8.09 -14.71 10.55
C LEU A 81 -6.70 -15.07 9.98
N PRO A 82 -6.52 -15.04 8.64
CA PRO A 82 -5.30 -15.51 7.99
C PRO A 82 -4.08 -14.71 8.46
N ALA A 83 -3.01 -15.40 8.85
CA ALA A 83 -1.84 -14.79 9.49
C ALA A 83 -1.17 -13.67 8.65
N LYS A 84 -1.15 -13.80 7.32
CA LYS A 84 -0.55 -12.82 6.41
C LYS A 84 -1.47 -11.66 6.02
N ALA A 85 -2.77 -11.78 6.33
CA ALA A 85 -3.78 -10.80 5.96
C ALA A 85 -4.68 -10.44 7.16
N THR A 86 -4.10 -10.47 8.37
CA THR A 86 -4.74 -10.03 9.61
C THR A 86 -3.77 -9.14 10.39
N TRP A 87 -4.28 -8.00 10.84
CA TRP A 87 -3.55 -7.00 11.61
C TRP A 87 -4.24 -6.81 12.95
N TYR A 88 -3.46 -6.87 14.02
CA TYR A 88 -3.88 -6.53 15.38
C TYR A 88 -3.21 -5.21 15.76
N LEU A 89 -3.98 -4.14 15.88
CA LEU A 89 -3.48 -2.77 15.93
C LEU A 89 -3.83 -2.12 17.26
N ALA A 90 -2.81 -1.63 17.96
CA ALA A 90 -2.96 -0.79 19.14
C ALA A 90 -2.83 0.69 18.76
N THR A 91 -3.82 1.51 19.11
CA THR A 91 -3.80 2.94 18.78
C THR A 91 -4.36 3.83 19.89
N ASN A 92 -3.77 5.01 20.04
CA ASN A 92 -4.25 6.07 20.92
C ASN A 92 -5.19 7.06 20.20
N LEU A 93 -5.53 6.82 18.93
CA LEU A 93 -6.53 7.63 18.22
C LEU A 93 -7.94 7.30 18.74
N PRO A 94 -8.70 8.27 19.25
CA PRO A 94 -9.99 7.99 19.85
C PRO A 94 -11.01 7.53 18.80
N ARG A 95 -12.01 6.77 19.25
CA ARG A 95 -13.13 6.36 18.41
C ARG A 95 -14.02 7.58 18.12
N PRO A 96 -14.46 7.79 16.87
CA PRO A 96 -15.43 8.84 16.56
C PRO A 96 -16.67 8.74 17.44
N GLY A 97 -17.11 9.87 17.99
CA GLY A 97 -18.27 9.93 18.90
C GLY A 97 -18.03 9.42 20.33
N SER A 98 -16.82 8.97 20.69
CA SER A 98 -16.50 8.62 22.08
C SER A 98 -16.29 9.86 22.94
N VAL A 99 -16.58 9.76 24.25
CA VAL A 99 -16.28 10.83 25.23
C VAL A 99 -14.82 11.27 25.15
N ARG A 100 -13.90 10.31 24.96
CA ARG A 100 -12.48 10.57 24.81
C ARG A 100 -12.14 11.46 23.60
N ALA A 101 -12.91 11.38 22.52
CA ALA A 101 -12.67 12.21 21.34
C ALA A 101 -12.76 13.71 21.64
N ALA A 102 -13.59 14.12 22.61
CA ALA A 102 -13.75 15.52 23.00
C ALA A 102 -12.53 16.10 23.72
N TRP A 103 -11.75 15.26 24.40
CA TRP A 103 -10.62 15.68 25.26
C TRP A 103 -9.25 15.24 24.73
N SER A 104 -9.23 14.55 23.59
CA SER A 104 -8.01 14.00 23.00
C SER A 104 -7.23 15.08 22.23
N PRO A 105 -5.90 15.15 22.36
CA PRO A 105 -5.06 16.01 21.52
C PRO A 105 -4.95 15.51 20.08
N HIS A 106 -5.43 14.30 19.80
CA HIS A 106 -5.43 13.69 18.46
C HIS A 106 -6.83 13.62 17.87
N PRO A 107 -6.99 13.80 16.55
CA PRO A 107 -8.28 13.66 15.88
C PRO A 107 -8.81 12.24 16.02
N ALA A 108 -10.13 12.11 16.08
CA ALA A 108 -10.79 10.81 16.07
C ALA A 108 -10.60 10.11 14.73
N ALA A 109 -10.43 8.78 14.79
CA ALA A 109 -10.17 7.97 13.61
C ALA A 109 -11.09 6.74 13.59
N GLY A 110 -11.90 6.64 12.52
CA GLY A 110 -12.73 5.47 12.26
C GLY A 110 -11.90 4.24 11.86
N LEU A 111 -12.56 3.09 11.74
CA LEU A 111 -11.89 1.84 11.37
C LEU A 111 -11.22 1.94 9.98
N ALA A 112 -11.92 2.49 8.98
CA ALA A 112 -11.36 2.68 7.64
C ALA A 112 -10.12 3.59 7.63
N GLU A 113 -10.14 4.67 8.43
CA GLU A 113 -9.01 5.57 8.63
C GLU A 113 -7.79 4.82 9.18
N ILE A 114 -8.02 4.02 10.22
CA ILE A 114 -6.96 3.30 10.91
C ILE A 114 -6.34 2.23 10.01
N VAL A 115 -7.17 1.48 9.28
CA VAL A 115 -6.70 0.52 8.26
C VAL A 115 -5.91 1.23 7.17
N ARG A 116 -6.34 2.41 6.72
CA ARG A 116 -5.62 3.20 5.71
C ARG A 116 -4.26 3.67 6.25
N LEU A 117 -4.23 4.29 7.43
CA LEU A 117 -3.01 4.77 8.08
C LEU A 117 -2.00 3.64 8.31
N TYR A 118 -2.46 2.48 8.80
CA TYR A 118 -1.56 1.33 9.00
C TYR A 118 -1.10 0.75 7.66
N GLY A 119 -1.99 0.69 6.67
CA GLY A 119 -1.66 0.22 5.32
C GLY A 119 -0.56 1.04 4.64
N LEU A 120 -0.37 2.31 5.01
CA LEU A 120 0.75 3.13 4.53
C LEU A 120 2.12 2.67 5.05
N ARG A 121 2.18 1.93 6.17
CA ARG A 121 3.44 1.43 6.74
C ARG A 121 4.19 0.53 5.76
N THR A 122 3.49 -0.41 5.12
CA THR A 122 4.11 -1.32 4.13
C THR A 122 4.74 -0.54 2.98
N TRP A 123 4.15 0.60 2.60
CA TRP A 123 4.68 1.47 1.55
C TRP A 123 5.92 2.25 1.98
N ILE A 124 6.00 2.64 3.25
CA ILE A 124 7.22 3.23 3.82
C ILE A 124 8.35 2.20 3.77
N GLU A 125 8.09 0.97 4.22
CA GLU A 125 9.09 -0.11 4.21
C GLU A 125 9.55 -0.46 2.79
N GLN A 126 8.63 -0.54 1.83
CA GLN A 126 8.99 -0.78 0.43
C GLN A 126 9.75 0.40 -0.18
N GLY A 127 9.40 1.64 0.16
CA GLY A 127 10.15 2.82 -0.25
C GLY A 127 11.59 2.83 0.27
N TYR A 128 11.80 2.43 1.53
CA TYR A 128 13.15 2.30 2.08
C TYR A 128 14.01 1.26 1.37
N LYS A 129 13.43 0.15 0.89
CA LYS A 129 14.19 -0.84 0.08
C LYS A 129 14.71 -0.20 -1.21
N GLN A 130 13.85 0.53 -1.92
CA GLN A 130 14.27 1.24 -3.13
C GLN A 130 15.34 2.31 -2.84
N VAL A 131 15.23 3.06 -1.74
CA VAL A 131 16.27 4.01 -1.33
C VAL A 131 17.62 3.32 -1.13
N LYS A 132 17.60 2.13 -0.52
CA LYS A 132 18.80 1.35 -0.25
C LYS A 132 19.49 0.89 -1.52
N ASP A 133 18.71 0.39 -2.47
CA ASP A 133 19.24 -0.30 -3.65
C ASP A 133 19.52 0.67 -4.83
N GLU A 134 18.69 1.70 -5.04
CA GLU A 134 18.68 2.48 -6.30
C GLU A 134 19.23 3.91 -6.16
N LEU A 135 19.09 4.52 -4.99
CA LEU A 135 19.58 5.89 -4.74
C LEU A 135 20.99 5.90 -4.14
N GLY A 136 21.65 4.75 -4.10
CA GLY A 136 23.03 4.61 -3.67
C GLY A 136 23.24 4.85 -2.18
N TRP A 137 22.35 4.36 -1.32
CA TRP A 137 22.50 4.45 0.15
C TRP A 137 23.86 3.94 0.64
N ALA A 138 24.38 2.89 0.01
CA ALA A 138 25.67 2.28 0.33
C ALA A 138 26.83 2.77 -0.56
N ASP A 139 26.58 3.61 -1.58
CA ASP A 139 27.56 3.96 -2.62
C ASP A 139 28.42 5.18 -2.26
N PHE A 140 28.52 5.51 -0.97
CA PHE A 140 29.36 6.63 -0.52
C PHE A 140 30.83 6.35 -0.84
N GLN A 141 31.48 7.31 -1.52
CA GLN A 141 32.92 7.23 -1.84
C GLN A 141 33.79 7.95 -0.80
N VAL A 142 33.20 8.39 0.31
CA VAL A 142 33.83 9.18 1.37
C VAL A 142 34.07 8.33 2.61
N ARG A 143 35.11 8.68 3.40
CA ARG A 143 35.49 7.92 4.60
C ARG A 143 35.16 8.61 5.93
N SER A 144 34.90 9.92 5.92
CA SER A 144 34.57 10.63 7.15
C SER A 144 33.12 10.41 7.54
N ASP A 145 32.89 10.10 8.81
CA ASP A 145 31.57 9.89 9.40
C ASP A 145 30.60 11.07 9.12
N ALA A 146 31.11 12.31 9.21
CA ALA A 146 30.33 13.49 8.85
C ALA A 146 29.92 13.53 7.37
N ALA A 147 30.79 13.12 6.44
CA ALA A 147 30.47 13.08 5.02
C ALA A 147 29.52 11.92 4.69
N ILE A 148 29.65 10.77 5.37
CA ILE A 148 28.73 9.62 5.24
C ILE A 148 27.32 10.03 5.69
N ARG A 149 27.16 10.73 6.83
CA ARG A 149 25.85 11.26 7.24
C ARG A 149 25.25 12.25 6.25
N ARG A 150 26.08 13.13 5.66
CA ARG A 150 25.62 14.07 4.62
C ARG A 150 25.16 13.34 3.36
N HIS A 151 25.87 12.28 2.96
CA HIS A 151 25.46 11.42 1.85
C HIS A 151 24.07 10.82 2.09
N TRP A 152 23.84 10.19 3.26
CA TRP A 152 22.52 9.65 3.61
C TRP A 152 21.42 10.72 3.64
N ALA A 153 21.72 11.93 4.12
CA ALA A 153 20.77 13.03 4.08
C ALA A 153 20.42 13.44 2.64
N LEU A 154 21.41 13.54 1.74
CA LEU A 154 21.18 13.84 0.33
C LEU A 154 20.35 12.76 -0.37
N VAL A 155 20.64 11.48 -0.09
CA VAL A 155 19.86 10.34 -0.60
C VAL A 155 18.40 10.41 -0.12
N ALA A 156 18.17 10.71 1.16
CA ALA A 156 16.82 10.91 1.69
C ALA A 156 16.09 12.11 1.05
N CYS A 157 16.78 13.25 0.87
CA CYS A 157 16.24 14.41 0.18
C CYS A 157 15.88 14.10 -1.27
N ALA A 158 16.77 13.45 -2.01
CA ALA A 158 16.53 13.02 -3.39
C ALA A 158 15.29 12.11 -3.48
N PHE A 159 15.15 11.15 -2.57
CA PHE A 159 13.94 10.32 -2.50
C PHE A 159 12.66 11.14 -2.30
N THR A 160 12.67 12.07 -1.34
CA THR A 160 11.49 12.94 -1.09
C THR A 160 11.17 13.83 -2.27
N PHE A 161 12.19 14.37 -2.95
CA PHE A 161 12.03 15.19 -4.15
C PHE A 161 11.45 14.38 -5.31
N CYS A 162 12.02 13.21 -5.62
CA CYS A 162 11.52 12.31 -6.67
C CYS A 162 10.08 11.85 -6.39
N ARG A 163 9.71 11.71 -5.11
CA ARG A 163 8.33 11.39 -4.71
C ARG A 163 7.38 12.57 -4.90
N HIS A 164 7.84 13.80 -4.69
CA HIS A 164 7.03 15.02 -4.80
C HIS A 164 6.89 15.51 -6.24
N ALA A 165 7.96 15.49 -7.04
CA ALA A 165 8.02 16.02 -8.41
C ALA A 165 7.25 15.20 -9.46
N ARG A 166 6.40 14.27 -9.02
CA ARG A 166 5.56 13.46 -9.90
C ARG A 166 4.46 14.34 -10.53
N PRO A 167 4.28 14.31 -11.85
CA PRO A 167 3.05 14.81 -12.45
C PRO A 167 1.87 13.99 -11.91
N ALA A 168 0.73 14.65 -11.65
CA ALA A 168 -0.50 13.96 -11.30
C ALA A 168 -0.93 13.05 -12.46
N ASP A 169 -1.39 11.83 -12.16
CA ASP A 169 -1.90 10.93 -13.18
C ASP A 169 -3.04 11.62 -13.95
N PRO A 170 -3.08 11.53 -15.29
CA PRO A 170 -4.25 11.95 -16.04
C PRO A 170 -5.45 11.12 -15.56
N VAL A 171 -6.54 11.81 -15.20
CA VAL A 171 -7.81 11.17 -14.84
C VAL A 171 -8.21 10.24 -15.99
N PRO A 172 -8.47 8.94 -15.75
CA PRO A 172 -8.95 8.05 -16.80
C PRO A 172 -10.23 8.66 -17.38
N PRO A 173 -10.35 8.80 -18.72
CA PRO A 173 -11.58 9.29 -19.31
C PRO A 173 -12.73 8.38 -18.87
N PRO A 174 -13.94 8.92 -18.66
CA PRO A 174 -15.10 8.10 -18.35
C PRO A 174 -15.24 7.02 -19.43
N HIS A 175 -15.47 5.77 -19.00
CA HIS A 175 -15.76 4.67 -19.90
C HIS A 175 -17.02 5.02 -20.70
N LEU A 176 -16.82 5.52 -21.92
CA LEU A 176 -17.90 5.61 -22.90
C LEU A 176 -18.23 4.16 -23.32
N PRO A 177 -19.51 3.78 -23.34
CA PRO A 177 -19.89 2.47 -23.88
C PRO A 177 -19.43 2.38 -25.35
N PRO A 178 -19.02 1.18 -25.81
CA PRO A 178 -18.58 1.00 -27.19
C PRO A 178 -19.69 1.43 -28.15
N ALA A 179 -19.34 2.25 -29.14
CA ALA A 179 -20.23 2.60 -30.23
C ALA A 179 -20.69 1.32 -30.95
N PRO A 180 -21.95 1.23 -31.38
CA PRO A 180 -22.44 0.06 -32.12
C PRO A 180 -21.62 -0.11 -33.40
N ALA A 181 -21.17 -1.34 -33.64
CA ALA A 181 -20.45 -1.71 -34.84
C ALA A 181 -21.43 -1.75 -36.02
N ASP A 182 -21.20 -0.90 -37.02
CA ASP A 182 -21.85 -1.03 -38.32
C ASP A 182 -21.37 -2.33 -38.98
N THR A 183 -22.29 -3.27 -39.12
CA THR A 183 -22.13 -4.41 -40.01
C THR A 183 -22.39 -3.95 -41.43
N ASP A 184 -21.35 -3.95 -42.27
CA ASP A 184 -21.59 -4.11 -43.70
C ASP A 184 -20.56 -5.06 -44.33
N GLY A 185 -21.10 -6.02 -45.06
CA GLY A 185 -20.39 -7.21 -45.52
C GLY A 185 -19.94 -7.10 -46.96
N GLY A 186 -18.67 -7.46 -47.18
CA GLY A 186 -18.18 -8.27 -48.30
C GLY A 186 -18.16 -7.68 -49.72
N GLU A 187 -16.98 -7.69 -50.35
CA GLU A 187 -16.75 -8.36 -51.64
C GLU A 187 -15.25 -8.41 -52.03
N ARG A 188 -14.93 -9.35 -52.92
CA ARG A 188 -13.62 -10.02 -53.16
C ARG A 188 -12.75 -9.31 -54.21
N GLY A 189 -11.43 -9.56 -54.21
CA GLY A 189 -10.66 -9.59 -55.47
C GLY A 189 -9.15 -9.34 -55.46
N ALA A 190 -8.40 -10.43 -55.71
CA ALA A 190 -7.24 -10.56 -56.59
C ALA A 190 -5.79 -10.16 -56.17
N HIS A 191 -4.93 -11.16 -56.39
CA HIS A 191 -3.46 -11.23 -56.30
C HIS A 191 -2.67 -10.17 -57.09
N ARG A 192 -1.44 -9.85 -56.63
CA ARG A 192 -0.24 -9.73 -57.49
C ARG A 192 1.07 -9.89 -56.70
N HIS A 193 2.05 -10.48 -57.38
CA HIS A 193 3.33 -10.99 -56.90
C HIS A 193 4.45 -9.94 -56.74
N SER A 194 5.40 -10.29 -55.86
CA SER A 194 6.87 -10.15 -55.96
C SER A 194 7.54 -8.77 -56.09
N ALA A 195 8.41 -8.43 -55.13
CA ALA A 195 9.80 -8.03 -55.41
C ALA A 195 10.67 -8.10 -54.14
N THR A 196 11.63 -9.01 -54.14
CA THR A 196 12.77 -9.08 -53.22
C THR A 196 13.72 -7.90 -53.46
N ARG A 197 14.15 -7.17 -52.42
CA ARG A 197 15.40 -6.39 -52.49
C ARG A 197 16.07 -6.17 -51.12
N ALA A 198 17.18 -6.89 -50.95
CA ALA A 198 18.41 -6.56 -50.22
C ALA A 198 18.32 -5.89 -48.83
N THR A 199 18.61 -6.69 -47.79
CA THR A 199 19.01 -6.23 -46.47
C THR A 199 20.41 -5.60 -46.53
N VAL A 200 20.49 -4.27 -46.45
CA VAL A 200 21.76 -3.56 -46.20
C VAL A 200 21.94 -3.46 -44.68
N LEU A 201 22.85 -4.28 -44.14
CA LEU A 201 23.34 -4.18 -42.76
C LEU A 201 24.35 -3.03 -42.67
N ALA A 202 24.00 -1.96 -41.97
CA ALA A 202 24.95 -0.90 -41.60
C ALA A 202 25.88 -1.39 -40.44
N PRO A 203 27.16 -0.99 -40.40
CA PRO A 203 28.10 -1.44 -39.39
C PRO A 203 27.73 -0.90 -38.01
N ARG A 204 27.50 -1.79 -37.06
CA ARG A 204 27.15 -1.46 -35.67
C ARG A 204 28.43 -1.07 -34.91
N ARG A 205 28.57 0.21 -34.57
CA ARG A 205 29.60 0.72 -33.64
C ARG A 205 29.37 0.10 -32.25
N PRO A 206 30.40 -0.41 -31.55
CA PRO A 206 30.20 -1.03 -30.23
C PRO A 206 29.67 0.01 -29.24
N PRO A 207 28.70 -0.35 -28.38
CA PRO A 207 28.15 0.57 -27.39
C PRO A 207 29.23 0.91 -26.37
N ARG A 208 29.49 2.21 -26.18
CA ARG A 208 30.28 2.70 -25.05
C ARG A 208 29.59 2.31 -23.73
N PRO A 209 30.34 2.07 -22.65
CA PRO A 209 29.75 1.90 -21.33
C PRO A 209 28.99 3.19 -20.98
N ARG A 210 27.67 3.14 -21.04
CA ARG A 210 26.82 4.18 -20.44
C ARG A 210 26.79 3.88 -18.95
N LEU A 211 27.05 4.87 -18.11
CA LEU A 211 26.53 4.83 -16.74
C LEU A 211 25.04 4.51 -16.87
N ALA A 212 24.58 3.47 -16.17
CA ALA A 212 23.15 3.31 -15.93
C ALA A 212 22.66 4.68 -15.42
N ASP A 213 21.59 5.22 -15.98
CA ASP A 213 21.03 6.50 -15.54
C ASP A 213 20.26 6.22 -14.23
N PRO A 214 20.92 6.28 -13.06
CA PRO A 214 20.36 5.74 -11.83
C PRO A 214 19.22 6.64 -11.38
N LEU A 215 19.26 7.92 -11.76
CA LEU A 215 18.23 8.90 -11.46
C LEU A 215 16.96 8.63 -12.26
N ARG A 216 17.04 8.27 -13.54
CA ARG A 216 15.85 7.83 -14.30
C ARG A 216 15.29 6.51 -13.80
N THR A 217 16.14 5.55 -13.47
CA THR A 217 15.71 4.26 -12.90
C THR A 217 15.04 4.47 -11.54
N ALA A 218 15.66 5.23 -10.63
CA ALA A 218 15.09 5.56 -9.33
C ALA A 218 13.79 6.38 -9.46
N ALA A 219 13.73 7.37 -10.35
CA ALA A 219 12.50 8.12 -10.60
C ALA A 219 11.34 7.23 -11.07
N THR A 220 11.63 6.23 -11.91
CA THR A 220 10.67 5.26 -12.45
C THR A 220 10.24 4.24 -11.39
N LEU A 221 11.16 3.70 -10.60
CA LEU A 221 10.86 2.75 -9.53
C LEU A 221 10.06 3.39 -8.40
N VAL A 222 10.43 4.62 -8.02
CA VAL A 222 9.62 5.39 -7.08
C VAL A 222 8.25 5.68 -7.71
N ALA A 223 8.09 5.71 -9.05
CA ALA A 223 6.82 6.01 -9.74
C ALA A 223 5.86 4.86 -9.61
N GLN A 224 6.32 3.67 -9.99
CA GLN A 224 5.60 2.43 -9.80
C GLN A 224 5.24 2.20 -8.33
N LEU A 225 6.13 2.53 -7.39
CA LEU A 225 5.82 2.43 -5.96
C LEU A 225 4.66 3.34 -5.55
N VAL A 226 4.65 4.57 -6.06
CA VAL A 226 3.64 5.55 -5.69
C VAL A 226 2.30 5.26 -6.38
N GLU A 227 2.31 4.79 -7.63
CA GLU A 227 1.12 4.30 -8.36
C GLU A 227 0.46 3.14 -7.62
N GLN A 228 1.23 2.22 -7.05
CA GLN A 228 0.64 1.10 -6.34
C GLN A 228 0.22 1.44 -4.90
N ALA A 229 0.57 2.62 -4.39
CA ALA A 229 0.27 3.05 -3.03
C ALA A 229 -1.25 3.22 -2.77
N PRO A 230 -1.71 3.22 -1.51
CA PRO A 230 -3.10 3.45 -1.18
C PRO A 230 -3.49 4.86 -1.64
N ALA A 231 -4.71 4.99 -2.15
CA ALA A 231 -5.32 6.28 -2.42
C ALA A 231 -5.52 7.07 -1.11
N ARG A 232 -5.52 8.41 -1.21
CA ARG A 232 -5.81 9.28 -0.07
C ARG A 232 -7.26 9.16 0.35
#